data_AF-A0A537WDW4-F1
#
_entry.id   AF-A0A537WDW4-F1
#
_cell.length_a   1.000
_cell.length_b   1.000
_cell.length_c   1.000
_cell.angle_alpha   90.00
_cell.angle_beta   90.00
_cell.angle_gamma   90.00
#
_symmetry.space_group_name_H-M   'P 1'
#
loop_
_entity.id
_entity.type
_entity.pdbx_description
1 polymer ?
#
loop_
_entity_poly.entity_id
_entity_poly.type
_entity_poly.pdbx_seq_one_letter_code
_entity_poly.pdbx_strand_id
1 'polypeptide(L)' 'GTSLEPTEYTDTVVQGQGQRDVLELRFPYTGQYMFHAHKTEFASLGWMGMFEVVE' A
#
# COMPACT_ATOMS: atom_id res chain seq x y z
N GLY A 1 12.08 -2.10 7.10
CA GLY A 1 11.50 -1.13 8.07
C GLY A 1 12.26 -0.93 9.40
N THR A 2 13.55 -0.59 9.41
CA THR A 2 14.24 -0.01 10.60
C THR A 2 15.20 1.14 10.25
N SER A 3 15.46 1.35 8.96
CA SER A 3 16.16 2.54 8.45
C SER A 3 15.28 3.77 8.64
N LEU A 4 15.88 4.91 8.94
CA LEU A 4 15.21 6.22 8.94
C LEU A 4 15.09 6.82 7.53
N GLU A 5 15.90 6.32 6.59
CA GLU A 5 15.89 6.75 5.20
C GLU A 5 15.11 5.75 4.33
N PRO A 6 14.20 6.22 3.45
CA PRO A 6 13.48 5.38 2.50
C PRO A 6 14.41 4.70 1.49
N THR A 7 14.09 3.45 1.12
CA THR A 7 14.84 2.69 0.11
C THR A 7 14.23 2.74 -1.28
N GLU A 8 12.95 3.12 -1.39
CA GLU A 8 12.19 3.11 -2.64
C GLU A 8 11.11 4.20 -2.63
N TYR A 9 10.76 4.71 -3.82
CA TYR A 9 9.57 5.53 -4.06
C TYR A 9 8.75 4.86 -5.18
N THR A 10 7.62 4.26 -4.81
CA THR A 10 6.83 3.38 -5.69
C THR A 10 5.36 3.36 -5.26
N ASP A 11 4.50 2.82 -6.12
CA ASP A 11 3.09 2.51 -5.81
C ASP A 11 2.86 1.06 -5.37
N THR A 12 3.85 0.18 -5.56
CA THR A 12 3.74 -1.26 -5.31
C THR A 12 4.98 -1.78 -4.61
N VAL A 13 4.78 -2.49 -3.49
CA VAL A 13 5.85 -3.20 -2.76
C VAL A 13 5.58 -4.71 -2.75
N VAL A 14 6.65 -5.50 -2.75
CA VAL A 14 6.56 -6.97 -2.64
C VAL A 14 7.19 -7.42 -1.33
N GLN A 15 6.43 -8.18 -0.55
CA GLN A 15 6.89 -8.73 0.73
C GLN A 15 6.76 -10.25 0.73
N GLY A 16 7.86 -10.93 0.98
CA GLY A 16 7.91 -12.35 1.33
C GLY A 16 7.51 -12.59 2.79
N GLN A 17 7.32 -13.86 3.15
CA GLN A 17 6.96 -14.24 4.52
C GLN A 17 7.99 -13.71 5.54
N GLY A 18 7.50 -12.98 6.55
CA GLY A 18 8.34 -12.38 7.61
C GLY A 18 8.96 -11.03 7.27
N GLN A 19 8.81 -10.55 6.03
CA GLN A 19 9.15 -9.17 5.66
C GLN A 19 8.04 -8.19 6.08
N ARG A 20 8.45 -6.95 6.36
CA ARG A 20 7.58 -5.85 6.79
C ARG A 20 8.26 -4.51 6.56
N ASP A 21 7.46 -3.53 6.17
CA ASP A 21 7.91 -2.18 5.85
C ASP A 21 6.99 -1.12 6.45
N VAL A 22 7.52 0.09 6.55
CA VAL A 22 6.75 1.31 6.84
C VAL A 22 6.57 2.01 5.50
N LEU A 23 5.33 2.34 5.15
CA LEU A 23 4.98 3.04 3.92
C LEU A 23 4.58 4.47 4.27
N GLU A 24 5.17 5.46 3.61
CA GLU A 24 4.89 6.87 3.82
C GLU A 24 4.28 7.48 2.55
N LEU A 25 3.11 8.11 2.67
CA LEU A 25 2.44 8.78 1.55
C LEU A 25 1.57 9.94 2.04
N ARG A 26 1.27 10.86 1.13
CA ARG A 26 0.24 11.90 1.28
C ARG A 26 -0.64 11.88 0.04
N PHE A 27 -1.95 11.76 0.24
CA PHE A 27 -2.90 11.80 -0.88
C PHE A 27 -2.98 13.23 -1.43
N PRO A 28 -2.80 13.43 -2.75
CA PRO A 28 -2.82 14.77 -3.34
C PRO A 28 -4.24 15.34 -3.52
N TYR A 29 -5.26 14.47 -3.52
CA TYR A 29 -6.66 14.84 -3.77
C TYR A 29 -7.58 14.08 -2.82
N THR A 30 -8.80 14.60 -2.64
CA THR A 30 -9.88 13.90 -1.92
C THR A 30 -10.53 12.83 -2.80
N GLY A 31 -11.19 11.87 -2.16
CA GLY A 31 -11.89 10.76 -2.80
C GLY A 31 -11.36 9.38 -2.41
N GLN A 32 -11.75 8.39 -3.21
CA GLN A 32 -11.55 6.98 -2.92
C GLN A 32 -10.29 6.42 -3.60
N TYR A 33 -9.35 5.91 -2.81
CA TYR A 33 -8.11 5.29 -3.27
C TYR A 33 -8.10 3.80 -2.93
N MET A 34 -8.20 2.96 -3.95
CA MET A 34 -8.18 1.51 -3.78
C MET A 34 -6.78 1.04 -3.45
N PHE A 35 -6.66 0.15 -2.47
CA PHE A 35 -5.45 -0.63 -2.26
C PHE A 35 -5.80 -2.12 -2.25
N HIS A 36 -4.94 -2.93 -2.85
CA HIS A 36 -5.15 -4.37 -2.92
C HIS A 36 -3.80 -5.07 -3.09
N ALA A 37 -3.78 -6.38 -2.84
CA ALA A 37 -2.66 -7.19 -3.30
C ALA A 37 -2.57 -7.13 -4.83
N HIS A 38 -1.42 -6.75 -5.39
CA HIS A 38 -1.21 -6.70 -6.85
C HIS A 38 -1.13 -8.11 -7.51
N LYS A 39 -1.51 -9.15 -6.76
CA LYS A 39 -1.81 -10.49 -7.23
C LYS A 39 -3.33 -10.68 -7.24
N THR A 40 -3.92 -10.77 -8.44
CA THR A 40 -5.38 -10.80 -8.64
C THR A 40 -6.10 -11.88 -7.84
N GLU A 41 -5.50 -13.07 -7.71
CA GLU A 41 -6.05 -14.17 -6.91
C GLU A 41 -6.33 -13.73 -5.46
N PHE A 42 -5.38 -13.07 -4.80
CA PHE A 42 -5.55 -12.63 -3.43
C PHE A 42 -6.55 -11.47 -3.32
N ALA A 43 -6.52 -10.53 -4.26
CA ALA A 43 -7.49 -9.45 -4.32
C ALA A 43 -8.92 -10.01 -4.45
N SER A 44 -9.13 -11.01 -5.33
CA SER A 44 -10.43 -11.66 -5.52
C SER A 44 -10.91 -12.47 -4.32
N LEU A 45 -9.99 -12.89 -3.46
CA LEU A 45 -10.28 -13.61 -2.21
C LEU A 45 -10.42 -12.67 -1.00
N GLY A 46 -10.53 -11.36 -1.23
CA GLY A 46 -10.88 -10.37 -0.21
C GLY A 46 -9.72 -9.51 0.28
N TRP A 47 -8.51 -9.67 -0.23
CA TRP A 47 -7.39 -8.79 0.13
C TRP A 47 -7.41 -7.47 -0.68
N MET A 48 -8.43 -6.66 -0.40
CA MET A 48 -8.61 -5.33 -0.95
C MET A 48 -9.30 -4.42 0.05
N GLY A 49 -9.11 -3.11 -0.11
CA GLY A 49 -9.76 -2.08 0.69
C GLY A 49 -9.73 -0.73 -0.02
N MET A 50 -10.29 0.27 0.65
CA MET A 50 -10.38 1.63 0.16
C MET A 50 -9.93 2.59 1.25
N PHE A 51 -9.09 3.55 0.91
CA PHE A 51 -8.92 4.77 1.70
C PHE A 51 -9.94 5.80 1.22
N GLU A 52 -10.76 6.31 2.14
CA GLU A 52 -11.63 7.47 1.91
C GLU A 52 -10.88 8.71 2.38
N VAL A 53 -10.41 9.54 1.43
CA VAL A 53 -9.66 10.77 1.72
C VAL A 53 -10.63 11.94 1.68
N VAL A 54 -10.81 12.59 2.82
CA VAL A 54 -11.67 13.76 2.99
C VAL A 54 -10.84 15.04 3.14
N GLU A 55 -11.48 16.21 3.00
CA GLU A 55 -10.85 17.52 3.27
C GLU A 55 -10.43 17.70 4.73
#